data_AF-A0A356A1H5-F1
#
_entry.id   AF-A0A356A1H5-F1
#
_cell.length_a   1.000
_cell.length_b   1.000
_cell.length_c   1.000
_cell.angle_alpha   90.00
_cell.angle_beta   90.00
_cell.angle_gamma   90.00
#
_symmetry.space_group_name_H-M   'P 1'
#
loop_
_entity.id
_entity.type
_entity.pdbx_description
1 polymer ?
#
loop_
_entity_poly.entity_id
_entity_poly.type
_entity_poly.pdbx_seq_one_letter_code
_entity_poly.pdbx_strand_id
1 'polypeptide(L)' 'MHNRQSFIELSARERARALLDKGTYRELLGPFDMIMSPWLEPQGIVPQADDGMVVARGLI' A
#
# COMPACT_ATOMS: atom_id res chain seq x y z
N MET A 1 -15.55 26.05 -2.33
CA MET A 1 -14.34 25.40 -1.79
C MET A 1 -13.89 24.37 -2.82
N HIS A 2 -12.70 24.52 -3.40
CA HIS A 2 -12.21 23.57 -4.41
C HIS A 2 -11.60 22.38 -3.66
N ASN A 3 -12.38 21.32 -3.46
CA ASN A 3 -11.93 20.10 -2.77
C ASN A 3 -11.11 19.23 -3.75
N ARG A 4 -9.93 19.71 -4.15
CA ARG A 4 -8.98 18.93 -4.95
C ARG A 4 -8.19 18.04 -4.00
N GLN A 5 -8.48 16.74 -3.98
CA GLN A 5 -7.56 15.78 -3.38
C GLN A 5 -6.30 15.71 -4.27
N SER A 6 -5.17 16.13 -3.72
CA SER A 6 -3.89 16.03 -4.38
C SER A 6 -3.43 14.57 -4.39
N PHE A 7 -3.07 14.04 -5.56
CA PHE A 7 -2.64 12.65 -5.71
C PHE A 7 -1.42 12.32 -4.84
N ILE A 8 -0.51 13.30 -4.64
CA ILE A 8 0.68 13.09 -3.80
C ILE A 8 0.36 13.02 -2.30
N GLU A 9 -0.80 13.52 -1.87
CA GLU A 9 -1.25 13.43 -0.47
C GLU A 9 -1.91 12.07 -0.15
N LEU A 10 -2.15 11.24 -1.17
CA LEU A 10 -2.67 9.89 -0.99
C LEU A 10 -1.58 8.95 -0.50
N SER A 11 -1.94 8.02 0.38
CA SER A 11 -1.10 6.87 0.74
C SER A 11 -0.85 5.95 -0.48
N ALA A 12 0.15 5.07 -0.39
CA ALA A 12 0.43 4.10 -1.47
C ALA A 12 -0.81 3.27 -1.86
N ARG A 13 -1.62 2.87 -0.87
CA ARG A 13 -2.81 2.04 -1.09
C ARG A 13 -3.97 2.83 -1.69
N GLU A 14 -4.14 4.09 -1.31
CA GLU A 14 -5.12 4.98 -1.95
C GLU A 14 -4.72 5.30 -3.39
N ARG A 15 -3.43 5.55 -3.67
CA ARG A 15 -2.92 5.74 -5.03
C ARG A 15 -3.21 4.53 -5.91
N ALA A 16 -2.92 3.31 -5.43
CA ALA A 16 -3.20 2.08 -6.18
C ALA A 16 -4.71 1.92 -6.50
N ARG A 17 -5.59 2.21 -5.55
CA ARG A 17 -7.05 2.19 -5.76
C ARG A 17 -7.55 3.30 -6.69
N ALA A 18 -6.88 4.45 -6.72
CA ALA A 18 -7.23 5.57 -7.58
C ALA A 18 -6.81 5.34 -9.05
N LEU A 19 -5.77 4.53 -9.28
CA LEU A 19 -5.28 4.21 -10.62
C LEU A 19 -6.01 3.01 -11.26
N LEU A 20 -6.38 2.01 -10.47
CA LEU A 20 -7.04 0.81 -10.98
C LEU A 20 -8.55 1.01 -11.15
N ASP A 21 -9.13 0.38 -12.18
CA ASP A 21 -10.56 0.39 -12.44
C ASP A 21 -11.37 -0.02 -11.21
N LYS A 22 -12.48 0.69 -10.98
CA LYS A 22 -13.34 0.48 -9.82
C LYS A 22 -13.80 -0.97 -9.74
N GLY A 23 -13.56 -1.60 -8.58
CA GLY A 23 -13.95 -2.98 -8.31
C GLY A 23 -12.96 -4.04 -8.80
N THR A 24 -11.86 -3.65 -9.43
CA THR A 24 -10.83 -4.59 -9.91
C THR A 24 -9.64 -4.74 -8.97
N TYR A 25 -9.48 -3.80 -8.02
CA TYR A 25 -8.39 -3.80 -7.04
C TYR A 25 -8.38 -5.10 -6.22
N ARG A 26 -7.26 -5.82 -6.29
CA ARG A 26 -6.93 -6.94 -5.41
C ARG A 26 -5.50 -6.82 -4.93
N GLU A 27 -5.33 -6.63 -3.63
CA GLU A 27 -4.01 -6.61 -2.99
C GLU A 27 -3.40 -8.02 -2.90
N LEU A 28 -2.09 -8.11 -3.10
CA LEU A 28 -1.28 -9.30 -2.93
C LEU A 28 -0.27 -9.05 -1.81
N LEU A 29 -0.12 -10.00 -0.88
CA LEU A 29 0.77 -9.86 0.27
C LEU A 29 0.45 -8.59 1.06
N GLY A 30 -0.81 -8.48 1.47
CA GLY A 30 -1.29 -7.33 2.25
C GLY A 30 -0.75 -7.37 3.69
N PRO A 31 -1.03 -6.34 4.49
CA PRO A 31 -0.47 -6.22 5.84
C PRO A 31 -0.91 -7.34 6.79
N PHE A 32 -2.03 -8.03 6.49
CA PHE A 32 -2.49 -9.17 7.29
C PHE A 32 -1.75 -10.47 6.97
N ASP A 33 -0.99 -10.52 5.87
CA ASP A 33 -0.11 -11.65 5.55
C ASP A 33 1.20 -11.59 6.37
N MET A 34 1.49 -10.44 7.01
CA MET A 34 2.64 -10.23 7.91
C MET A 34 4.00 -10.62 7.29
N ILE A 35 4.14 -10.42 5.97
CA ILE A 35 5.42 -10.60 5.27
C ILE A 35 6.20 -9.29 5.35
N MET A 36 7.20 -9.27 6.22
CA MET A 36 7.97 -8.09 6.59
C MET A 36 9.48 -8.36 6.53
N SER A 37 10.30 -7.31 6.48
CA SER A 37 11.75 -7.47 6.50
C SER A 37 12.24 -8.19 7.75
N PRO A 38 12.98 -9.32 7.61
CA PRO A 38 13.53 -10.07 8.74
C PRO A 38 14.75 -9.36 9.37
N TRP A 39 15.17 -8.22 8.81
CA TRP A 39 16.39 -7.53 9.19
C TRP A 39 16.16 -6.33 10.11
N LEU A 40 14.91 -5.86 10.26
CA LEU A 40 14.59 -4.66 11.04
C LEU A 40 14.58 -4.92 12.55
N GLU A 41 13.90 -5.98 13.01
CA GLU A 41 13.82 -6.31 14.44
C GLU A 41 15.19 -6.54 15.09
N PRO A 42 16.17 -7.24 14.48
CA PRO A 42 17.53 -7.39 15.03
C PRO A 42 18.26 -6.06 15.25
N GLN A 43 17.86 -4.99 14.56
CA GLN A 43 18.42 -3.64 14.69
C GLN A 43 17.65 -2.77 15.69
N GLY A 44 16.61 -3.31 16.34
CA GLY A 44 15.71 -2.55 17.20
C GLY A 44 14.75 -1.63 16.44
N ILE A 45 14.53 -1.88 15.14
CA ILE A 45 13.62 -1.10 14.30
C ILE A 45 12.29 -1.86 14.18
N VAL A 46 11.18 -1.18 14.46
CA VAL A 46 9.84 -1.74 14.31
C VAL A 46 9.52 -1.92 12.82
N PRO A 47 9.25 -3.15 12.35
CA PRO A 47 8.89 -3.40 10.96
C PRO A 47 7.46 -2.95 10.65
N GLN A 48 7.21 -2.57 9.39
CA GLN A 48 5.87 -2.40 8.85
C GLN A 48 5.36 -3.75 8.29
N ALA A 49 4.08 -4.06 8.51
CA ALA A 49 3.51 -5.38 8.23
C ALA A 49 3.47 -5.79 6.74
N ASP A 50 3.61 -4.83 5.82
CA ASP A 50 3.71 -5.02 4.36
C ASP A 50 5.07 -4.57 3.79
N ASP A 51 6.09 -4.45 4.65
CA ASP A 51 7.44 -4.00 4.33
C ASP A 51 7.52 -2.62 3.64
N GLY A 52 6.47 -1.81 3.77
CA GLY A 52 6.39 -0.49 3.14
C GLY A 52 6.02 -0.52 1.66
N MET A 53 5.54 -1.65 1.12
CA MET A 53 5.21 -1.81 -0.29
C MET A 53 3.76 -2.28 -0.49
N VAL A 54 3.09 -1.72 -1.50
CA VAL A 54 1.74 -2.14 -1.91
C VAL A 54 1.82 -2.79 -3.28
N VAL A 55 1.52 -4.09 -3.36
CA VAL A 55 1.41 -4.83 -4.62
C VAL A 55 -0.07 -5.14 -4.87
N ALA A 56 -0.61 -4.66 -5.98
CA ALA A 56 -2.02 -4.86 -6.33
C ALA A 56 -2.20 -5.26 -7.79
N ARG A 57 -3.21 -6.08 -8.03
CA ARG A 57 -3.71 -6.43 -9.37
C ARG A 57 -5.03 -5.71 -9.64
N GLY A 58 -5.30 -5.40 -10.90
CA GLY A 58 -6.54 -4.78 -11.38
C GLY A 58 -6.48 -4.49 -12.88
N LEU A 59 -7.47 -3.77 -13.40
CA LEU A 59 -7.50 -3.25 -14.77
C LEU A 59 -7.23 -1.73 -14.77
N ILE A 60 -6.91 -1.15 -15.93
CA ILE A 60 -6.67 0.28 -16.19
C ILE A 60 -7.34 0.66 -17.51
#